data_AF-A0A7X7A3Y9-F1
#
_entry.id   AF-A0A7X7A3Y9-F1
#
_cell.length_a   1.000
_cell.length_b   1.000
_cell.length_c   1.000
_cell.angle_alpha   90.00
_cell.angle_beta   90.00
_cell.angle_gamma   90.00
#
_symmetry.space_group_name_H-M   'P 1'
#
loop_
_entity.id
_entity.type
_entity.pdbx_description
1 polymer ?
#
loop_
_entity_poly.entity_id
_entity_poly.type
_entity_poly.pdbx_seq_one_letter_code
_entity_poly.pdbx_strand_id
1 'polypeptide(L)'
;MKRIFLIVLWLIPFSLFSQQINVVSFNIRYGTAPDGENSWPNRIEMVNGLLRFHDADIFGLQEALYQQILDIGNGLPGFGWFGIGRDDGDKAGEFTPIFYNKSKFKLLDHGNFWLSETPEKPSKSWDAALNRIVTWGKF
;
A
#
# COMPACT_ATOMS: atom_id res chain seq x y z
N MET A 1 -10.96 -44.00 -35.96
CA MET A 1 -10.51 -43.76 -34.58
C MET A 1 -9.53 -42.58 -34.44
N LYS A 2 -8.42 -42.52 -35.19
CA LYS A 2 -7.44 -41.41 -35.09
C LYS A 2 -7.99 -40.00 -35.38
N ARG A 3 -8.97 -39.85 -36.30
CA ARG A 3 -9.60 -38.56 -36.64
C ARG A 3 -10.58 -38.03 -35.58
N ILE A 4 -11.21 -38.92 -34.79
CA ILE A 4 -12.12 -38.53 -33.70
C ILE A 4 -11.32 -37.98 -32.50
N PHE A 5 -10.14 -38.54 -32.26
CA PHE A 5 -9.22 -38.08 -31.21
C PHE A 5 -8.73 -36.64 -31.41
N LEU A 6 -8.52 -36.21 -32.66
CA LEU A 6 -8.09 -34.84 -33.00
C LEU A 6 -9.18 -33.79 -32.77
N ILE A 7 -10.46 -34.17 -32.89
CA ILE A 7 -11.60 -33.26 -32.68
C ILE A 7 -11.85 -33.02 -31.19
N VAL A 8 -11.62 -34.04 -30.35
CA VAL A 8 -11.78 -33.93 -28.88
C VAL A 8 -10.73 -32.99 -28.26
N LEU A 9 -9.52 -32.93 -28.83
CA LEU A 9 -8.45 -32.02 -28.39
C LEU A 9 -8.75 -30.52 -28.65
N TRP A 10 -9.63 -30.21 -29.61
CA TRP A 10 -10.06 -28.84 -29.92
C TRP A 10 -11.24 -28.36 -29.05
N LEU A 11 -11.86 -29.27 -28.29
CA LEU A 11 -13.00 -28.96 -27.41
C LEU A 11 -12.58 -28.69 -25.96
N ILE A 12 -11.28 -28.66 -25.65
CA ILE A 12 -10.79 -28.26 -24.32
C ILE A 12 -10.86 -26.73 -24.26
N PRO A 13 -11.77 -26.15 -23.44
CA PRO A 13 -11.81 -24.71 -23.28
C PRO A 13 -10.49 -24.27 -22.63
N PHE A 14 -9.77 -23.37 -23.29
CA PHE A 14 -8.66 -22.65 -22.67
C PHE A 14 -9.27 -21.67 -21.66
N SER A 15 -9.17 -21.98 -20.37
CA SER A 15 -9.44 -21.01 -19.32
C SER A 15 -8.34 -19.96 -19.34
N LEU A 16 -8.66 -18.77 -19.84
CA LEU A 16 -7.80 -17.61 -19.66
C LEU A 16 -7.94 -17.12 -18.22
N PHE A 17 -6.88 -17.30 -17.43
CA PHE A 17 -6.81 -16.76 -16.08
C PHE A 17 -6.30 -15.32 -16.15
N SER A 18 -7.16 -14.36 -15.81
CA SER A 18 -6.70 -13.00 -15.49
C SER A 18 -6.06 -13.00 -14.12
N GLN A 19 -5.01 -12.21 -13.91
CA GLN A 19 -4.64 -11.84 -12.54
C GLN A 19 -5.77 -10.96 -11.98
N GLN A 20 -6.26 -11.31 -10.80
CA GLN A 20 -7.13 -10.45 -10.01
C GLN A 20 -6.29 -9.91 -8.85
N ILE A 21 -6.34 -8.60 -8.64
CA ILE A 21 -5.60 -7.92 -7.58
C ILE A 21 -6.58 -7.00 -6.85
N ASN A 22 -6.65 -7.12 -5.54
CA ASN A 22 -7.43 -6.21 -4.70
C ASN A 22 -6.55 -5.05 -4.21
N VAL A 23 -6.73 -3.87 -4.81
CA VAL A 23 -5.97 -2.66 -4.47
C VAL A 23 -6.80 -1.76 -3.56
N VAL A 24 -6.20 -1.27 -2.46
CA VAL A 24 -6.86 -0.35 -1.53
C VAL A 24 -6.06 0.94 -1.38
N SER A 25 -6.74 2.09 -1.36
CA SER A 25 -6.17 3.36 -0.88
C SER A 25 -6.94 3.78 0.36
N PHE A 26 -6.25 4.02 1.47
CA PHE A 26 -6.90 4.29 2.75
C PHE A 26 -6.15 5.34 3.56
N ASN A 27 -6.73 6.54 3.69
CA ASN A 27 -6.27 7.51 4.68
C ASN A 27 -6.73 7.05 6.06
N ILE A 28 -5.76 6.80 6.96
CA ILE A 28 -6.03 6.23 8.28
C ILE A 28 -6.05 7.27 9.40
N ARG A 29 -5.91 8.55 9.07
CA ARG A 29 -5.81 9.67 10.01
C ARG A 29 -4.62 9.57 10.97
N TYR A 30 -3.79 10.60 11.04
CA TYR A 30 -2.56 10.59 11.84
C TYR A 30 -2.82 10.37 13.33
N GLY A 31 -1.97 9.58 13.97
CA GLY A 31 -2.26 8.99 15.28
C GLY A 31 -2.14 9.95 16.48
N THR A 32 -1.47 11.09 16.30
CA THR A 32 -1.35 12.13 17.33
C THR A 32 -2.44 13.20 17.25
N ALA A 33 -3.45 13.00 16.37
CA ALA A 33 -4.60 13.88 16.33
C ALA A 33 -5.38 13.84 17.65
N PRO A 34 -5.91 14.97 18.15
CA PRO A 34 -6.68 15.05 19.39
C PRO A 34 -8.10 14.49 19.20
N ASP A 35 -8.21 13.24 18.78
CA ASP A 35 -9.46 12.62 18.31
C ASP A 35 -10.26 11.90 19.44
N GLY A 36 -9.82 11.98 20.70
CA GLY A 36 -10.53 11.44 21.86
C GLY A 36 -10.79 9.93 21.77
N GLU A 37 -12.07 9.53 21.81
CA GLU A 37 -12.48 8.13 21.65
C GLU A 37 -12.07 7.54 20.29
N ASN A 38 -11.92 8.39 19.27
CA ASN A 38 -11.46 8.01 17.92
C ASN A 38 -9.93 8.07 17.78
N SER A 39 -9.18 8.13 18.87
CA SER A 39 -7.71 8.08 18.82
C SER A 39 -7.19 6.77 18.21
N TRP A 40 -5.97 6.80 17.66
CA TRP A 40 -5.38 5.66 16.95
C TRP A 40 -5.39 4.33 17.73
N PRO A 41 -5.04 4.29 19.04
CA PRO A 41 -5.07 3.04 19.79
C PRO A 41 -6.43 2.33 19.79
N ASN A 42 -7.52 3.08 19.64
CA ASN A 42 -8.88 2.54 19.59
C ASN A 42 -9.30 2.13 18.16
N ARG A 43 -8.57 2.56 17.12
CA ARG A 43 -8.92 2.34 15.71
C ARG A 43 -8.05 1.30 15.00
N ILE A 44 -6.88 0.96 15.54
CA ILE A 44 -5.92 0.02 14.91
C ILE A 44 -6.58 -1.29 14.45
N GLU A 45 -7.32 -1.97 15.33
CA GLU A 45 -7.94 -3.25 14.98
C GLU A 45 -9.08 -3.11 13.97
N MET A 46 -9.77 -1.96 13.95
CA MET A 46 -10.77 -1.68 12.94
C MET A 46 -10.12 -1.51 11.56
N VAL A 47 -9.00 -0.78 11.50
CA VAL A 47 -8.22 -0.59 10.25
C VAL A 47 -7.69 -1.93 9.75
N ASN A 48 -7.04 -2.71 10.61
CA ASN A 48 -6.56 -4.05 10.24
C ASN A 48 -7.72 -4.98 9.83
N GLY A 49 -8.86 -4.89 10.53
CA GLY A 49 -10.08 -5.63 10.21
C GLY A 49 -10.62 -5.33 8.82
N LEU A 50 -10.69 -4.05 8.43
CA LEU A 50 -11.13 -3.65 7.10
C LEU A 50 -10.19 -4.14 6.00
N LEU A 51 -8.88 -4.04 6.19
CA LEU A 51 -7.88 -4.53 5.23
C LEU A 51 -7.99 -6.05 5.02
N ARG A 52 -8.24 -6.81 6.09
CA ARG A 52 -8.50 -8.27 6.00
C ARG A 52 -9.85 -8.57 5.35
N PHE A 53 -10.90 -7.85 5.73
CA PHE A 53 -12.25 -8.07 5.21
C PHE A 53 -12.34 -7.86 3.70
N HIS A 54 -11.64 -6.85 3.18
CA HIS A 54 -11.55 -6.58 1.75
C HIS A 54 -10.50 -7.42 1.01
N ASP A 55 -9.86 -8.37 1.69
CA ASP A 55 -8.81 -9.24 1.15
C ASP A 55 -7.77 -8.44 0.35
N ALA A 56 -7.25 -7.36 0.96
CA ALA A 56 -6.34 -6.44 0.31
C ALA A 56 -5.04 -7.15 -0.10
N ASP A 57 -4.62 -6.95 -1.35
CA ASP A 57 -3.39 -7.55 -1.89
C ASP A 57 -2.22 -6.59 -1.83
N ILE A 58 -2.51 -5.33 -2.13
CA ILE A 58 -1.59 -4.20 -2.07
C ILE A 58 -2.40 -2.98 -1.66
N PHE A 59 -1.87 -2.18 -0.75
CA PHE A 59 -2.57 -1.01 -0.28
C PHE A 59 -1.65 0.17 0.04
N GLY A 60 -2.11 1.36 -0.29
CA GLY A 60 -1.46 2.62 0.07
C GLY A 60 -2.17 3.27 1.24
N LEU A 61 -1.41 3.78 2.21
CA LEU A 61 -1.95 4.55 3.32
C LEU A 61 -1.61 6.04 3.18
N GLN A 62 -2.40 6.89 3.82
CA GLN A 62 -2.13 8.33 3.95
C GLN A 62 -2.30 8.77 5.40
N GLU A 63 -1.66 9.89 5.75
CA GLU A 63 -1.56 10.44 7.12
C GLU A 63 -0.93 9.47 8.15
N ALA A 64 -0.31 8.37 7.71
CA ALA A 64 0.25 7.39 8.62
C ALA A 64 1.55 7.92 9.26
N LEU A 65 1.63 7.93 10.58
CA LEU A 65 2.88 8.16 11.30
C LEU A 65 3.67 6.84 11.42
N TYR A 66 4.99 6.93 11.62
CA TYR A 66 5.88 5.76 11.71
C TYR A 66 5.37 4.68 12.68
N GLN A 67 4.91 5.06 13.87
CA GLN A 67 4.37 4.09 14.83
C GLN A 67 3.10 3.39 14.31
N GLN A 68 2.19 4.11 13.64
CA GLN A 68 0.98 3.51 13.07
C GLN A 68 1.31 2.48 11.97
N ILE A 69 2.39 2.71 11.22
CA ILE A 69 2.87 1.77 10.21
C ILE A 69 3.40 0.50 10.87
N LEU A 70 4.18 0.62 11.95
CA LEU A 70 4.66 -0.54 12.72
C LEU A 70 3.50 -1.33 13.32
N ASP A 71 2.53 -0.63 13.88
CA ASP A 71 1.31 -1.19 14.46
C ASP A 71 0.52 -2.02 13.41
N ILE A 72 0.30 -1.47 12.21
CA ILE A 72 -0.34 -2.19 11.09
C ILE A 72 0.50 -3.37 10.63
N GLY A 73 1.83 -3.20 10.50
CA GLY A 73 2.75 -4.26 10.12
C GLY A 73 2.72 -5.45 11.08
N ASN A 74 2.60 -5.19 12.39
CA ASN A 74 2.43 -6.22 13.41
C ASN A 74 1.08 -6.94 13.30
N GLY A 75 0.01 -6.21 12.95
CA GLY A 75 -1.33 -6.78 12.74
C GLY A 75 -1.50 -7.56 11.43
N LEU A 76 -0.58 -7.38 10.47
CA LEU A 76 -0.60 -7.97 9.13
C LEU A 76 0.77 -8.58 8.74
N PRO A 77 1.29 -9.61 9.46
CA PRO A 77 2.66 -10.10 9.30
C PRO A 77 3.01 -10.68 7.91
N GLY A 78 1.99 -11.05 7.12
CA GLY A 78 2.13 -11.50 5.73
C GLY A 78 2.50 -10.39 4.73
N PHE A 79 2.43 -9.12 5.14
CA PHE A 79 2.72 -7.98 4.28
C PHE A 79 4.16 -7.50 4.47
N GLY A 80 4.72 -6.95 3.40
CA GLY A 80 5.89 -6.07 3.44
C GLY A 80 5.43 -4.64 3.21
N TRP A 81 6.24 -3.65 3.58
CA TRP A 81 5.95 -2.25 3.30
C TRP A 81 7.21 -1.45 3.00
N PHE A 82 7.03 -0.32 2.33
CA PHE A 82 8.07 0.68 2.09
C PHE A 82 7.45 2.09 2.00
N GLY A 83 8.30 3.10 2.09
CA GLY A 83 7.93 4.51 2.13
C GLY A 83 8.71 5.23 3.24
N ILE A 84 8.87 6.55 3.10
CA ILE A 84 9.63 7.39 4.04
C ILE A 84 8.79 8.55 4.55
N GLY A 85 9.18 9.10 5.70
CA GLY A 85 8.56 10.27 6.31
C GLY A 85 8.74 11.52 5.44
N ARG A 86 7.67 12.29 5.24
CA ARG A 86 7.69 13.46 4.35
C ARG A 86 8.52 14.65 4.89
N ASP A 87 8.86 14.66 6.17
CA ASP A 87 9.52 15.82 6.77
C ASP A 87 11.06 15.73 6.69
N ASP A 88 11.63 14.52 6.78
CA ASP A 88 13.08 14.29 6.80
C ASP A 88 13.58 13.27 5.75
N GLY A 89 12.69 12.52 5.11
CA GLY A 89 13.06 11.41 4.23
C GLY A 89 13.49 10.14 4.97
N ASP A 90 13.17 10.04 6.27
CA ASP A 90 13.38 8.86 7.10
C ASP A 90 12.11 8.58 7.92
N LYS A 91 12.03 9.09 9.16
CA LYS A 91 10.96 8.73 10.12
C LYS A 91 10.07 9.88 10.56
N ALA A 92 10.42 11.12 10.22
CA ALA A 92 9.67 12.28 10.64
C ALA A 92 8.51 12.60 9.68
N GLY A 93 7.38 12.97 10.29
CA GLY A 93 6.17 13.38 9.58
C GLY A 93 5.28 12.23 9.17
N GLU A 94 4.24 12.58 8.42
CA GLU A 94 3.33 11.60 7.81
C GLU A 94 4.00 10.92 6.62
N PHE A 95 3.65 9.66 6.42
CA PHE A 95 4.08 8.83 5.31
C PHE A 95 2.94 8.65 4.30
N THR A 96 3.30 8.19 3.10
CA THR A 96 2.38 7.61 2.12
C THR A 96 2.78 6.16 1.79
N PRO A 97 2.87 5.26 2.79
CA PRO A 97 3.53 3.98 2.61
C PRO A 97 2.68 3.05 1.74
N ILE A 98 3.35 2.14 1.04
CA ILE A 98 2.72 1.05 0.31
C ILE A 98 3.02 -0.27 1.02
N PHE A 99 1.96 -1.00 1.37
CA PHE A 99 2.01 -2.36 1.88
C PHE A 99 1.62 -3.33 0.76
N TYR A 100 2.25 -4.51 0.71
CA TYR A 100 2.00 -5.53 -0.29
C TYR A 100 2.10 -6.94 0.30
N ASN A 101 1.25 -7.86 -0.15
CA ASN A 101 1.25 -9.25 0.27
C ASN A 101 2.49 -9.98 -0.30
N LYS A 102 3.43 -10.38 0.57
CA LYS A 102 4.71 -10.98 0.16
C LYS A 102 4.57 -12.34 -0.53
N SER A 103 3.42 -13.00 -0.38
CA SER A 103 3.16 -14.26 -1.08
C SER A 103 2.68 -14.08 -2.53
N LYS A 104 2.17 -12.87 -2.87
CA LYS A 104 1.62 -12.55 -4.19
C LYS A 104 2.54 -11.64 -5.02
N PHE A 105 3.31 -10.77 -4.37
CA PHE A 105 4.14 -9.77 -5.06
C PHE A 105 5.61 -9.85 -4.67
N LYS A 106 6.48 -9.57 -5.64
CA LYS A 106 7.90 -9.35 -5.44
C LYS A 106 8.20 -7.89 -5.76
N LEU A 107 8.70 -7.13 -4.79
CA LEU A 107 9.15 -5.76 -5.05
C LEU A 107 10.43 -5.79 -5.91
N LEU A 108 10.36 -5.23 -7.11
CA LEU A 108 11.46 -5.16 -8.07
C LEU A 108 12.24 -3.86 -7.97
N ASP A 109 11.54 -2.75 -7.73
CA ASP A 109 12.11 -1.42 -7.57
C ASP A 109 11.14 -0.54 -6.77
N HIS A 110 11.64 0.50 -6.13
CA HIS A 110 10.81 1.46 -5.40
C HIS A 110 11.54 2.78 -5.17
N GLY A 111 10.77 3.81 -4.86
CA GLY A 111 11.35 5.11 -4.54
C GLY A 111 10.32 6.07 -3.97
N ASN A 112 10.81 7.27 -3.68
CA ASN A 112 10.00 8.36 -3.18
C ASN A 112 10.46 9.67 -3.83
N PHE A 113 9.55 10.62 -3.94
CA PHE A 113 9.90 11.99 -4.32
C PHE A 113 8.92 12.98 -3.71
N TRP A 114 9.41 14.19 -3.43
CA TRP A 114 8.58 15.29 -2.95
C TRP A 114 7.85 15.95 -4.12
N LEU A 115 6.61 16.36 -3.89
CA LEU A 115 5.83 17.13 -4.84
C LEU A 115 6.31 18.58 -4.81
N SER A 116 7.44 18.83 -5.46
CA SER A 116 8.10 20.13 -5.47
C SER A 116 9.02 20.36 -6.68
N GLU A 117 9.56 21.58 -6.79
CA GLU A 117 10.63 21.87 -7.76
C GLU A 117 11.97 21.21 -7.40
N THR A 118 12.12 20.65 -6.19
CA THR A 118 13.29 19.88 -5.74
C THR A 118 12.87 18.50 -5.22
N PRO A 119 12.37 17.62 -6.10
CA PRO A 119 11.71 16.36 -5.74
C PRO A 119 12.63 15.36 -5.01
N GLU A 120 13.94 15.53 -5.09
CA GLU A 120 14.97 14.66 -4.50
C GLU A 120 15.20 14.87 -2.99
N LYS A 121 14.62 15.92 -2.39
CA LYS A 121 14.84 16.26 -0.98
C LYS A 121 13.56 16.79 -0.31
N PRO A 122 13.45 16.69 1.03
CA PRO A 122 12.33 17.26 1.77
C PRO A 122 12.11 18.73 1.45
N SER A 123 10.95 19.04 0.87
CA SER A 123 10.65 20.38 0.39
C SER A 123 9.15 20.62 0.25
N LYS A 124 8.79 21.91 0.38
CA LYS A 124 7.48 22.46 -0.03
C LYS A 124 7.63 23.11 -1.39
N SER A 125 6.51 23.35 -2.04
CA SER A 125 6.48 23.96 -3.36
C SER A 125 5.17 24.70 -3.60
N TRP A 126 5.19 25.66 -4.52
CA TRP A 126 4.07 26.54 -4.83
C TRP A 126 3.44 27.14 -3.57
N ASP A 127 2.13 26.97 -3.40
CA ASP A 127 1.32 27.43 -2.28
C ASP A 127 1.13 26.36 -1.18
N ALA A 128 1.87 25.24 -1.25
CA ALA A 128 1.71 24.14 -0.31
C ALA A 128 2.15 24.53 1.12
N ALA A 129 1.25 24.34 2.08
CA ALA A 129 1.54 24.62 3.49
C ALA A 129 2.50 23.60 4.14
N LEU A 130 2.62 22.40 3.60
CA LEU A 130 3.39 21.27 4.15
C LEU A 130 4.15 20.54 3.05
N ASN A 131 5.23 19.83 3.43
CA ASN A 131 5.90 18.90 2.53
C ASN A 131 4.88 17.84 2.09
N ARG A 132 4.90 17.44 0.82
CA ARG A 132 4.07 16.35 0.29
C ARG A 132 4.96 15.37 -0.46
N ILE A 133 4.74 14.08 -0.25
CA ILE A 133 5.60 13.02 -0.77
C ILE A 133 4.77 11.97 -1.50
N VAL A 134 5.34 11.46 -2.60
CA VAL A 134 4.86 10.28 -3.32
C VAL A 134 5.79 9.11 -3.02
N THR A 135 5.20 7.97 -2.72
CA THR A 135 5.89 6.66 -2.64
C THR A 135 5.44 5.82 -3.83
N TRP A 136 6.36 5.15 -4.52
CA TRP A 136 6.04 4.29 -5.66
C TRP A 136 6.82 2.97 -5.61
N GLY A 137 6.24 1.90 -6.17
CA GLY A 137 6.88 0.60 -6.28
C GLY A 137 6.57 -0.09 -7.61
N LYS A 138 7.54 -0.87 -8.09
CA LYS A 138 7.45 -1.76 -9.25
C LYS A 138 7.44 -3.19 -8.74
N PHE A 139 6.49 -4.00 -9.20
CA PHE A 139 6.30 -5.39 -8.80
C PHE A 139 6.34 -6.35 -10.00
#